data_AF-G0P8I9-F1
#
_entry.id   AF-G0P8I9-F1
#
_cell.length_a   1.000
_cell.length_b   1.000
_cell.length_c   1.000
_cell.angle_alpha   90.00
_cell.angle_beta   90.00
_cell.angle_gamma   90.00
#
_symmetry.space_group_name_H-M   'P 1'
#
loop_
_entity.id
_entity.type
_entity.pdbx_description
1 polymer ?
#
loop_
_entity_poly.entity_id
_entity_poly.type
_entity_poly.pdbx_seq_one_letter_code
_entity_poly.pdbx_strand_id
1 'polypeptide(L)'
;MREYERQGYITLDYWLRMKFEKTETPYFEPNENIEWRNQAGAQTDCLLQYKEAAEYIAFFDMDDILFPKNYPTYLEEFSAEWALQPSATSVFYGRREHEFIKAETISEFSFRDLIASLRSSPTVKRGKVVVKPDRYNSTWIHFSNNEDEKTRRTIDNPTIIHVQRPLQKNGNNNITQVWKMEFGPLNETIRAHDIEAIENDVERVRYLDTVSKIAPKLPSSDFYLPIVFKCYYDAFYDDAFDHRRSKHGCPNADTCVLPQRNEYKCVHSHAKYYSGPDMKPFTFHFSNGSHWSWNIGCYQ
;
A
#
# COMPACT_ATOMS: atom_id res chain seq x y z
N MET A 1 7.47 -10.31 -5.70
CA MET A 1 7.15 -9.16 -6.58
C MET A 1 7.52 -9.41 -8.04
N ARG A 2 8.80 -9.46 -8.45
CA ARG A 2 9.16 -9.71 -9.87
C ARG A 2 8.57 -10.98 -10.48
N GLU A 3 8.49 -12.06 -9.71
CA GLU A 3 7.83 -13.27 -10.19
C GLU A 3 6.33 -13.07 -10.39
N TYR A 4 5.64 -12.33 -9.51
CA TYR A 4 4.23 -11.99 -9.71
C TYR A 4 4.02 -11.12 -10.96
N GLU A 5 4.96 -10.21 -11.24
CA GLU A 5 4.94 -9.43 -12.49
C GLU A 5 5.13 -10.33 -13.72
N ARG A 6 6.06 -11.28 -13.68
CA ARG A 6 6.27 -12.26 -14.75
C ARG A 6 5.05 -13.15 -15.00
N GLN A 7 4.29 -13.47 -13.95
CA GLN A 7 3.03 -14.21 -14.05
C GLN A 7 1.85 -13.34 -14.52
N GLY A 8 2.02 -12.02 -14.63
CA GLY A 8 0.99 -11.10 -15.12
C GLY A 8 0.01 -10.60 -14.05
N TYR A 9 0.30 -10.78 -12.75
CA TYR A 9 -0.59 -10.29 -11.69
C TYR A 9 -0.43 -8.80 -11.40
N ILE A 10 0.79 -8.29 -11.57
CA ILE A 10 1.14 -6.92 -11.22
C ILE A 10 2.08 -6.34 -12.28
N THR A 11 2.15 -5.01 -12.32
CA THR A 11 3.26 -4.30 -12.97
C THR A 11 3.95 -3.48 -11.91
N LEU A 12 5.28 -3.56 -11.84
CA LEU A 12 6.09 -2.82 -10.90
C LEU A 12 6.56 -1.54 -11.57
N ASP A 13 6.27 -0.41 -10.93
CA ASP A 13 6.77 0.89 -11.36
C ASP A 13 7.82 1.45 -10.39
N TYR A 14 8.63 2.37 -10.89
CA TYR A 14 9.69 3.03 -10.14
C TYR A 14 9.13 4.19 -9.32
N TRP A 15 9.06 4.00 -8.01
CA TRP A 15 8.73 5.08 -7.11
C TRP A 15 9.96 5.89 -6.72
N LEU A 16 10.31 6.92 -7.48
CA LEU A 16 11.57 7.64 -7.33
C LEU A 16 11.58 8.61 -6.14
N ARG A 17 12.65 8.59 -5.35
CA ARG A 17 12.96 9.67 -4.41
C ARG A 17 13.30 10.94 -5.16
N MET A 18 12.89 12.10 -4.64
CA MET A 18 13.28 13.39 -5.20
C MET A 18 14.74 13.67 -4.87
N LYS A 19 15.58 13.87 -5.88
CA LYS A 19 16.98 14.27 -5.70
C LYS A 19 17.32 15.37 -6.68
N PHE A 20 18.22 16.26 -6.28
CA PHE A 20 18.74 17.31 -7.15
C PHE A 20 20.04 16.86 -7.78
N GLU A 21 20.27 17.27 -9.03
CA GLU A 21 21.54 17.00 -9.73
C GLU A 21 22.73 17.65 -9.00
N LYS A 22 22.51 18.85 -8.48
CA LYS A 22 23.46 19.61 -7.68
C LYS A 22 22.78 20.01 -6.38
N THR A 23 23.44 19.72 -5.28
CA THR A 23 22.99 20.09 -3.94
C THR A 23 23.97 21.11 -3.40
N GLU A 24 23.51 22.33 -3.14
CA GLU A 24 24.33 23.38 -2.51
C GLU A 24 24.09 23.36 -1.00
N THR A 25 25.10 23.75 -0.22
CA THR A 25 24.95 23.88 1.23
C THR A 25 24.28 25.22 1.58
N PRO A 26 23.30 25.22 2.50
CA PRO A 26 22.81 24.08 3.28
C PRO A 26 21.97 23.09 2.44
N TYR A 27 22.26 21.79 2.59
CA TYR A 27 21.54 20.72 1.87
C TYR A 27 20.06 20.76 2.25
N PHE A 28 19.21 20.92 1.26
CA PHE A 28 17.76 20.74 1.43
C PHE A 28 17.41 19.30 1.07
N GLU A 29 16.89 18.54 2.05
CA GLU A 29 16.34 17.20 1.84
C GLU A 29 14.84 17.31 1.54
N PRO A 30 14.41 17.25 0.26
CA PRO A 30 13.00 17.40 -0.08
C PRO A 30 12.17 16.23 0.44
N ASN A 31 12.77 15.04 0.60
CA ASN A 31 12.01 13.87 1.03
C ASN A 31 11.62 13.94 2.52
N GLU A 32 12.34 14.67 3.38
CA GLU A 32 11.91 14.87 4.78
C GLU A 32 10.64 15.73 4.91
N ASN A 33 10.28 16.48 3.87
CA ASN A 33 9.19 17.46 3.87
C ASN A 33 8.00 17.02 3.00
N ILE A 34 7.95 15.74 2.63
CA ILE A 34 6.79 15.12 1.98
C ILE A 34 6.10 14.16 2.94
N GLU A 35 4.79 14.08 2.85
CA GLU A 35 4.04 13.10 3.62
C GLU A 35 4.06 11.72 2.95
N TRP A 36 4.12 10.69 3.79
CA TRP A 36 3.98 9.27 3.47
C TRP A 36 4.83 8.84 2.28
N ARG A 37 6.08 9.30 2.21
CA ARG A 37 7.00 9.05 1.08
C ARG A 37 6.41 9.44 -0.27
N ASN A 38 5.60 10.50 -0.30
CA ASN A 38 4.90 11.05 -1.46
C ASN A 38 3.88 10.09 -2.09
N GLN A 39 3.23 9.23 -1.29
CA GLN A 39 2.18 8.31 -1.76
C GLN A 39 1.07 9.00 -2.57
N ALA A 40 0.67 10.23 -2.20
CA ALA A 40 -0.29 11.02 -2.96
C ALA A 40 0.20 11.36 -4.38
N GLY A 41 1.50 11.63 -4.54
CA GLY A 41 2.15 11.80 -5.85
C GLY A 41 2.06 10.52 -6.69
N ALA A 42 2.31 9.35 -6.11
CA ALA A 42 2.23 8.07 -6.82
C ALA A 42 0.83 7.80 -7.36
N GLN A 43 -0.19 8.09 -6.55
CA GLN A 43 -1.58 7.96 -6.97
C GLN A 43 -1.95 9.00 -8.03
N THR A 44 -1.39 10.21 -7.97
CA THR A 44 -1.59 11.24 -9.00
C THR A 44 -0.96 10.81 -10.33
N ASP A 45 0.25 10.29 -10.32
CA ASP A 45 0.91 9.76 -11.53
C ASP A 45 0.10 8.62 -12.15
N CYS A 46 -0.40 7.69 -11.32
CA CYS A 46 -1.31 6.63 -11.76
C CYS A 46 -2.60 7.19 -12.41
N LEU A 47 -3.24 8.18 -11.78
CA LEU A 47 -4.43 8.83 -12.34
C LEU A 47 -4.14 9.43 -13.71
N LEU A 48 -3.02 10.14 -13.85
CA LEU A 48 -2.65 10.81 -15.09
C LEU A 48 -2.29 9.81 -16.20
N GLN A 49 -1.52 8.77 -15.87
CA GLN A 49 -1.09 7.75 -16.83
C GLN A 49 -2.26 6.96 -17.40
N TYR A 50 -3.26 6.65 -16.58
CA TYR A 50 -4.40 5.80 -16.98
C TYR A 50 -5.69 6.58 -17.23
N LYS A 51 -5.66 7.92 -17.20
CA LYS A 51 -6.84 8.79 -17.30
C LYS A 51 -7.73 8.48 -18.50
N GLU A 52 -7.12 8.12 -19.62
CA GLU A 52 -7.81 7.85 -20.89
C GLU A 52 -7.72 6.36 -21.31
N ALA A 53 -7.08 5.51 -20.49
CA ALA A 53 -6.79 4.13 -20.82
C ALA A 53 -7.53 3.10 -19.96
N ALA A 54 -8.12 3.52 -18.84
CA ALA A 54 -8.83 2.65 -17.91
C ALA A 54 -10.30 3.05 -17.77
N GLU A 55 -11.17 2.06 -17.63
CA GLU A 55 -12.60 2.30 -17.32
C GLU A 55 -12.78 2.72 -15.85
N TYR A 56 -12.01 2.11 -14.96
CA TYR A 56 -11.97 2.40 -13.54
C TYR A 56 -10.52 2.37 -13.03
N ILE A 57 -10.20 3.23 -12.06
CA ILE A 57 -8.94 3.18 -11.32
C ILE A 57 -9.27 3.01 -9.83
N ALA A 58 -8.69 1.99 -9.20
CA ALA A 58 -8.81 1.75 -7.77
C ALA A 58 -7.53 2.21 -7.06
N PHE A 59 -7.64 3.12 -6.09
CA PHE A 59 -6.51 3.63 -5.32
C PHE A 59 -6.41 2.88 -3.98
N PHE A 60 -5.90 1.64 -4.02
CA PHE A 60 -5.76 0.77 -2.85
C PHE A 60 -4.29 0.66 -2.41
N ASP A 61 -4.06 0.43 -1.12
CA ASP A 61 -2.73 0.11 -0.62
C ASP A 61 -2.38 -1.37 -0.90
N MET A 62 -1.10 -1.75 -0.81
CA MET A 62 -0.69 -3.14 -1.11
C MET A 62 -1.26 -4.17 -0.13
N ASP A 63 -1.68 -3.72 1.05
CA ASP A 63 -2.30 -4.47 2.12
C ASP A 63 -3.83 -4.27 2.19
N ASP A 64 -4.42 -3.65 1.16
CA ASP A 64 -5.86 -3.54 0.99
C ASP A 64 -6.37 -4.58 -0.01
N ILE A 65 -7.44 -5.29 0.37
CA ILE A 65 -8.11 -6.26 -0.50
C ILE A 65 -9.61 -5.99 -0.47
N LEU A 66 -10.23 -5.86 -1.64
CA LEU A 66 -11.68 -5.79 -1.78
C LEU A 66 -12.19 -7.13 -2.33
N PHE A 67 -13.09 -7.81 -1.64
CA PHE A 67 -13.76 -8.98 -2.22
C PHE A 67 -15.08 -8.52 -2.86
N PRO A 68 -15.28 -8.72 -4.19
CA PRO A 68 -16.57 -8.48 -4.81
C PRO A 68 -17.67 -9.26 -4.10
N LYS A 69 -18.76 -8.58 -3.76
CA LYS A 69 -19.83 -9.16 -2.96
C LYS A 69 -20.92 -9.76 -3.83
N ASN A 70 -21.36 -9.00 -4.83
CA ASN A 70 -22.56 -9.32 -5.61
C ASN A 70 -22.21 -9.89 -6.99
N TYR A 71 -21.05 -9.54 -7.54
CA TYR A 71 -20.65 -9.90 -8.90
C TYR A 71 -19.32 -10.64 -8.94
N PRO A 72 -19.06 -11.51 -9.93
CA PRO A 72 -17.86 -12.32 -9.96
C PRO A 72 -16.58 -11.52 -10.19
N THR A 73 -16.66 -10.36 -10.86
CA THR A 73 -15.49 -9.53 -11.18
C THR A 73 -15.57 -8.12 -10.58
N TYR A 74 -14.41 -7.48 -10.38
CA TYR A 74 -14.36 -6.05 -10.02
C TYR A 74 -15.04 -5.16 -11.04
N LEU A 75 -14.88 -5.46 -12.33
CA LEU A 75 -15.49 -4.68 -13.40
C LEU A 75 -17.01 -4.64 -13.24
N GLU A 76 -17.65 -5.79 -13.09
CA GLU A 76 -19.10 -5.89 -12.91
C GLU A 76 -19.57 -5.27 -11.59
N GLU A 77 -18.84 -5.48 -10.49
CA GLU A 77 -19.17 -4.87 -9.19
C GLU A 77 -19.15 -3.34 -9.30
N PHE A 78 -18.12 -2.77 -9.92
CA PHE A 78 -18.02 -1.33 -10.11
C PHE A 78 -19.08 -0.82 -11.08
N SER A 79 -19.28 -1.48 -12.22
CA SER A 79 -20.31 -1.10 -13.19
C SER A 79 -21.71 -1.09 -12.58
N ALA A 80 -22.03 -2.02 -11.68
CA ALA A 80 -23.30 -2.04 -10.97
C ALA A 80 -23.49 -0.81 -10.08
N GLU A 81 -22.45 -0.38 -9.36
CA GLU A 81 -22.52 0.82 -8.53
C GLU A 81 -22.72 2.10 -9.36
N TRP A 82 -22.08 2.19 -10.53
CA TRP A 82 -22.32 3.29 -11.47
C TRP A 82 -23.66 3.21 -12.20
N ALA A 83 -24.26 2.02 -12.37
CA ALA A 83 -25.62 1.91 -12.87
C ALA A 83 -26.65 2.50 -11.89
N LEU A 84 -26.38 2.39 -10.58
CA LEU A 84 -27.22 2.96 -9.51
C LEU A 84 -27.02 4.47 -9.36
N GLN A 85 -25.81 4.98 -9.58
CA GLN A 85 -25.53 6.42 -9.58
C GLN A 85 -24.68 6.82 -10.81
N PRO A 86 -25.32 7.01 -11.98
CA PRO A 86 -24.59 7.29 -13.23
C PRO A 86 -23.78 8.58 -13.23
N SER A 87 -24.08 9.54 -12.36
CA SER A 87 -23.34 10.80 -12.21
C SER A 87 -22.16 10.71 -11.25
N ALA A 88 -21.92 9.57 -10.61
CA ALA A 88 -20.85 9.45 -9.63
C ALA A 88 -19.46 9.68 -10.25
N THR A 89 -18.61 10.41 -9.54
CA THR A 89 -17.19 10.63 -9.84
C THR A 89 -16.32 9.51 -9.25
N SER A 90 -16.73 9.01 -8.08
CA SER A 90 -16.07 7.90 -7.40
C SER A 90 -17.06 7.03 -6.64
N VAL A 91 -16.61 5.82 -6.33
CA VAL A 91 -17.22 4.89 -5.39
C VAL A 91 -16.25 4.73 -4.22
N PHE A 92 -16.70 5.07 -3.03
CA PHE A 92 -15.94 5.01 -1.79
C PHE A 92 -16.31 3.76 -0.99
N TYR A 93 -15.31 2.95 -0.67
CA TYR A 93 -15.46 1.77 0.18
C TYR A 93 -14.83 2.05 1.53
N GLY A 94 -15.59 1.85 2.61
CA GLY A 94 -15.03 1.85 3.96
C GLY A 94 -13.91 0.81 4.09
N ARG A 95 -12.95 1.05 5.00
CA ARG A 95 -11.82 0.15 5.22
C ARG A 95 -11.77 -0.33 6.67
N ARG A 96 -11.52 -1.61 6.88
CA ARG A 96 -11.44 -2.21 8.22
C ARG A 96 -10.10 -2.89 8.42
N GLU A 97 -9.51 -2.66 9.59
CA GLU A 97 -8.25 -3.31 9.95
C GLU A 97 -8.51 -4.77 10.32
N HIS A 98 -7.61 -5.64 9.87
CA HIS A 98 -7.62 -7.06 10.16
C HIS A 98 -6.29 -7.53 10.76
N GLU A 99 -6.39 -8.47 11.69
CA GLU A 99 -5.27 -9.29 12.13
C GLU A 99 -5.42 -10.71 11.61
N PHE A 100 -4.29 -11.37 11.39
CA PHE A 100 -4.25 -12.73 10.84
C PHE A 100 -3.03 -13.48 11.34
N ILE A 101 -3.09 -14.81 11.31
CA ILE A 101 -1.93 -15.66 11.55
C ILE A 101 -1.20 -15.80 10.22
N LYS A 102 0.04 -15.33 10.17
CA LYS A 102 0.87 -15.44 8.97
C LYS A 102 1.63 -16.77 8.94
N ALA A 103 1.87 -17.27 7.73
CA ALA A 103 2.83 -18.34 7.51
C ALA A 103 4.26 -17.80 7.58
N GLU A 104 5.20 -18.62 8.07
CA GLU A 104 6.62 -18.25 8.17
C GLU A 104 7.37 -18.56 6.88
N THR A 105 6.85 -19.47 6.06
CA THR A 105 7.44 -19.88 4.78
C THR A 105 6.38 -19.99 3.69
N ILE A 106 6.80 -19.90 2.41
CA ILE A 106 5.88 -20.12 1.27
C ILE A 106 5.29 -21.54 1.29
N SER A 107 6.06 -22.53 1.73
CA SER A 107 5.58 -23.93 1.82
C SER A 107 4.44 -24.11 2.81
N GLU A 108 4.40 -23.31 3.87
CA GLU A 108 3.36 -23.35 4.90
C GLU A 108 2.20 -22.39 4.61
N PHE A 109 2.37 -21.47 3.66
CA PHE A 109 1.32 -20.52 3.32
C PHE A 109 0.09 -21.26 2.81
N SER A 110 -1.08 -20.88 3.30
CA SER A 110 -2.39 -21.40 2.88
C SER A 110 -3.32 -20.22 2.92
N PHE A 111 -3.94 -19.90 1.78
CA PHE A 111 -4.90 -18.82 1.71
C PHE A 111 -6.16 -19.17 2.52
N ARG A 112 -6.55 -20.45 2.52
CA ARG A 112 -7.62 -20.97 3.39
C ARG A 112 -7.34 -20.71 4.87
N ASP A 113 -6.14 -21.03 5.34
CA ASP A 113 -5.76 -20.84 6.73
C ASP A 113 -5.64 -19.36 7.08
N LEU A 114 -5.13 -18.54 6.15
CA LEU A 114 -5.08 -17.09 6.29
C LEU A 114 -6.48 -16.53 6.50
N ILE A 115 -7.45 -16.85 5.63
CA ILE A 115 -8.84 -16.40 5.76
C ILE A 115 -9.49 -16.93 7.05
N ALA A 116 -9.29 -18.20 7.38
CA ALA A 116 -9.83 -18.80 8.60
C ALA A 116 -9.28 -18.15 9.89
N SER A 117 -8.07 -17.59 9.82
CA SER A 117 -7.43 -16.90 10.94
C SER A 117 -7.74 -15.40 11.00
N LEU A 118 -8.37 -14.82 9.96
CA LEU A 118 -8.66 -13.39 9.93
C LEU A 118 -9.62 -13.01 11.06
N ARG A 119 -9.29 -11.91 11.73
CA ARG A 119 -10.11 -11.28 12.75
C ARG A 119 -10.25 -9.80 12.42
N SER A 120 -11.44 -9.27 12.65
CA SER A 120 -11.83 -7.93 12.19
C SER A 120 -11.87 -6.94 13.35
N SER A 121 -11.34 -5.74 13.14
CA SER A 121 -11.56 -4.63 14.07
C SER A 121 -13.03 -4.21 14.06
N PRO A 122 -13.66 -3.85 15.20
CA PRO A 122 -15.07 -3.40 15.20
C PRO A 122 -15.26 -2.08 14.43
N THR A 123 -14.21 -1.29 14.26
CA THR A 123 -14.27 0.05 13.66
C THR A 123 -13.96 0.04 12.17
N VAL A 124 -14.81 0.70 11.39
CA VAL A 124 -14.51 1.08 9.99
C VAL A 124 -13.77 2.42 10.02
N LYS A 125 -12.57 2.46 9.43
CA LYS A 125 -11.74 3.66 9.33
C LYS A 125 -11.92 4.34 7.97
N ARG A 126 -11.10 5.37 7.71
CA ARG A 126 -11.04 6.05 6.40
C ARG A 126 -10.79 5.02 5.30
N GLY A 127 -11.72 5.02 4.35
CA GLY A 127 -11.77 4.12 3.22
C GLY A 127 -10.81 4.47 2.09
N LYS A 128 -11.07 3.86 0.94
CA LYS A 128 -10.41 4.14 -0.35
C LYS A 128 -11.46 4.30 -1.44
N VAL A 129 -11.02 4.81 -2.59
CA VAL A 129 -11.92 5.09 -3.72
C VAL A 129 -11.54 4.29 -4.96
N VAL A 130 -12.57 3.90 -5.68
CA VAL A 130 -12.54 3.53 -7.09
C VAL A 130 -13.12 4.72 -7.86
N VAL A 131 -12.50 5.12 -8.96
CA VAL A 131 -12.88 6.35 -9.67
C VAL A 131 -13.18 6.07 -11.13
N LYS A 132 -14.03 6.91 -11.73
CA LYS A 132 -14.15 7.03 -13.18
C LYS A 132 -13.12 8.06 -13.67
N PRO A 133 -12.06 7.65 -14.40
CA PRO A 133 -10.93 8.54 -14.64
C PRO A 133 -11.27 9.79 -15.47
N ASP A 134 -12.25 9.68 -16.37
CA ASP A 134 -12.79 10.78 -17.19
C ASP A 134 -13.51 11.85 -16.37
N ARG A 135 -13.88 11.55 -15.12
CA ARG A 135 -14.65 12.42 -14.22
C ARG A 135 -13.90 12.77 -12.92
N TYR A 136 -12.69 12.24 -12.74
CA TYR A 136 -11.87 12.42 -11.54
C TYR A 136 -10.61 13.22 -11.88
N ASN A 137 -10.47 14.42 -11.29
CA ASN A 137 -9.41 15.37 -11.67
C ASN A 137 -8.36 15.61 -10.59
N SER A 138 -8.53 15.02 -9.41
CA SER A 138 -7.60 15.14 -8.30
C SER A 138 -7.72 13.91 -7.43
N THR A 139 -6.65 13.49 -6.75
CA THR A 139 -6.67 12.36 -5.82
C THR A 139 -5.83 12.68 -4.58
N TRP A 140 -5.94 11.83 -3.56
CA TRP A 140 -5.11 11.83 -2.35
C TRP A 140 -5.10 10.42 -1.76
N ILE A 141 -4.29 10.18 -0.72
CA ILE A 141 -4.03 8.87 -0.10
C ILE A 141 -5.31 8.02 0.17
N HIS A 142 -6.42 8.68 0.50
CA HIS A 142 -7.72 8.03 0.72
C HIS A 142 -8.76 8.38 -0.35
N PHE A 143 -8.95 9.69 -0.58
CA PHE A 143 -9.85 10.29 -1.57
C PHE A 143 -9.49 11.77 -1.72
N SER A 144 -9.90 12.42 -2.81
CA SER A 144 -9.63 13.84 -3.00
C SER A 144 -10.43 14.75 -2.07
N ASN A 145 -9.77 15.71 -1.44
CA ASN A 145 -10.44 16.80 -0.71
C ASN A 145 -11.13 17.81 -1.63
N ASN A 146 -10.86 17.77 -2.94
CA ASN A 146 -11.46 18.66 -3.95
C ASN A 146 -12.61 18.00 -4.71
N GLU A 147 -12.99 16.76 -4.35
CA GLU A 147 -14.16 16.09 -4.91
C GLU A 147 -15.46 16.65 -4.31
N ASP A 148 -16.51 16.81 -5.12
CA ASP A 148 -17.85 17.09 -4.61
C ASP A 148 -18.41 15.83 -3.94
N GLU A 149 -18.65 15.90 -2.63
CA GLU A 149 -19.17 14.77 -1.86
C GLU A 149 -20.51 14.25 -2.39
N LYS A 150 -21.31 15.08 -3.07
CA LYS A 150 -22.58 14.68 -3.67
C LYS A 150 -22.41 13.74 -4.86
N THR A 151 -21.27 13.78 -5.52
CA THR A 151 -20.93 12.89 -6.64
C THR A 151 -20.13 11.66 -6.19
N ARG A 152 -19.83 11.53 -4.90
CA ARG A 152 -19.21 10.34 -4.33
C ARG A 152 -20.28 9.35 -3.86
N ARG A 153 -20.23 8.13 -4.38
CA ARG A 153 -21.11 7.03 -3.96
C ARG A 153 -20.45 6.25 -2.82
N THR A 154 -21.03 6.29 -1.62
CA THR A 154 -20.52 5.56 -0.45
C THR A 154 -21.08 4.15 -0.39
N ILE A 155 -20.22 3.16 -0.17
CA ILE A 155 -20.56 1.75 0.00
C ILE A 155 -20.32 1.34 1.45
N ASP A 156 -21.39 0.91 2.11
CA ASP A 156 -21.33 0.43 3.49
C ASP A 156 -20.83 -1.02 3.60
N ASN A 157 -21.10 -1.84 2.57
CA ASN A 157 -20.72 -3.27 2.50
C ASN A 157 -20.70 -3.74 1.02
N PRO A 158 -19.59 -4.33 0.52
CA PRO A 158 -18.39 -4.78 1.24
C PRO A 158 -17.51 -3.64 1.75
N THR A 159 -16.70 -3.94 2.76
CA THR A 159 -15.61 -3.07 3.17
C THR A 159 -14.28 -3.64 2.67
N ILE A 160 -13.28 -2.77 2.56
CA ILE A 160 -11.91 -3.16 2.23
C ILE A 160 -11.29 -3.85 3.44
N ILE A 161 -10.74 -5.03 3.20
CA ILE A 161 -9.94 -5.79 4.15
C ILE A 161 -8.52 -5.21 4.14
N HIS A 162 -8.17 -4.45 5.18
CA HIS A 162 -6.80 -3.98 5.38
C HIS A 162 -6.02 -4.92 6.30
N VAL A 163 -5.11 -5.72 5.75
CA VAL A 163 -4.36 -6.75 6.48
C VAL A 163 -3.17 -6.16 7.25
N GLN A 164 -3.49 -5.44 8.33
CA GLN A 164 -2.53 -4.58 9.01
C GLN A 164 -1.66 -5.29 10.06
N ARG A 165 -2.13 -6.43 10.62
CA ARG A 165 -1.42 -7.10 11.72
C ARG A 165 -1.16 -8.58 11.43
N PRO A 166 0.03 -8.91 10.90
CA PRO A 166 0.50 -10.29 10.86
C PRO A 166 0.93 -10.76 12.26
N LEU A 167 0.44 -11.93 12.68
CA LEU A 167 0.86 -12.63 13.89
C LEU A 167 1.66 -13.88 13.52
N GLN A 168 2.84 -14.03 14.11
CA GLN A 168 3.65 -15.25 14.00
C GLN A 168 3.05 -16.33 14.89
N LYS A 169 2.80 -17.51 14.32
CA LYS A 169 2.23 -18.65 15.05
C LYS A 169 3.08 -19.04 16.28
N ASN A 170 4.40 -19.02 16.14
CA ASN A 170 5.35 -19.39 17.19
C ASN A 170 6.19 -18.21 17.71
N GLY A 171 5.81 -16.97 17.36
CA GLY A 171 6.58 -15.77 17.72
C GLY A 171 6.00 -15.02 18.93
N ASN A 172 6.82 -14.18 19.56
CA ASN A 172 6.42 -13.39 20.74
C ASN A 172 5.36 -12.31 20.42
N ASN A 173 5.15 -11.99 19.14
CA ASN A 173 4.14 -11.02 18.67
C ASN A 173 4.16 -9.67 19.42
N ASN A 174 5.36 -9.18 19.77
CA ASN A 174 5.57 -7.96 20.57
C ASN A 174 4.85 -6.72 20.01
N ILE A 175 4.53 -6.70 18.70
CA ILE A 175 3.75 -5.62 18.09
C ILE A 175 2.39 -5.39 18.78
N THR A 176 1.79 -6.46 19.34
CA THR A 176 0.53 -6.39 20.08
C THR A 176 0.63 -5.61 21.39
N GLN A 177 1.83 -5.48 21.97
CA GLN A 177 2.06 -4.73 23.20
C GLN A 177 2.17 -3.22 22.93
N VAL A 178 2.74 -2.86 21.77
CA VAL A 178 2.88 -1.47 21.32
C VAL A 178 1.56 -0.97 20.76
N TRP A 179 0.86 -1.80 19.99
CA TRP A 179 -0.32 -1.40 19.25
C TRP A 179 -1.57 -2.13 19.74
N LYS A 180 -2.24 -1.48 20.69
CA LYS A 180 -3.46 -1.97 21.31
C LYS A 180 -4.65 -1.68 20.41
N MET A 181 -5.06 -2.67 19.65
CA MET A 181 -6.34 -2.65 18.93
C MET A 181 -7.08 -3.95 19.18
N GLU A 182 -8.41 -3.82 19.24
CA GLU A 182 -9.34 -4.93 19.45
C GLU A 182 -9.74 -5.55 18.11
N PHE A 183 -9.77 -6.88 18.08
CA PHE A 183 -10.23 -7.67 16.95
C PHE A 183 -11.21 -8.73 17.42
N GLY A 184 -12.35 -8.81 16.74
CA GLY A 184 -13.39 -9.81 16.96
C GLY A 184 -13.37 -10.90 15.88
N PRO A 185 -14.43 -11.70 15.80
CA PRO A 185 -14.67 -12.59 14.65
C PRO A 185 -14.60 -11.83 13.32
N LEU A 186 -14.24 -12.53 12.24
CA LEU A 186 -14.28 -11.98 10.88
C LEU A 186 -15.66 -11.37 10.59
N ASN A 187 -15.68 -10.13 10.14
CA ASN A 187 -16.89 -9.37 9.82
C ASN A 187 -16.90 -8.94 8.35
N GLU A 188 -16.50 -9.83 7.45
CA GLU A 188 -16.48 -9.61 6.01
C GLU A 188 -17.07 -10.84 5.30
N THR A 189 -17.69 -10.63 4.15
CA THR A 189 -18.23 -11.73 3.34
C THR A 189 -17.27 -12.05 2.21
N ILE A 190 -16.68 -13.25 2.27
CA ILE A 190 -15.78 -13.76 1.23
C ILE A 190 -16.39 -15.04 0.69
N ARG A 191 -16.54 -15.13 -0.63
CA ARG A 191 -17.18 -16.29 -1.27
C ARG A 191 -16.23 -17.48 -1.20
N ALA A 192 -16.76 -18.65 -0.83
CA ALA A 192 -15.98 -19.88 -0.75
C ALA A 192 -15.29 -20.22 -2.07
N HIS A 193 -15.97 -19.99 -3.21
CA HIS A 193 -15.39 -20.16 -4.54
C HIS A 193 -14.14 -19.29 -4.76
N ASP A 194 -14.12 -18.04 -4.29
CA ASP A 194 -12.96 -17.16 -4.45
C ASP A 194 -11.78 -17.64 -3.59
N ILE A 195 -12.06 -18.12 -2.38
CA ILE A 195 -11.05 -18.72 -1.51
C ILE A 195 -10.41 -19.93 -2.19
N GLU A 196 -11.23 -20.81 -2.77
CA GLU A 196 -10.74 -21.98 -3.50
C GLU A 196 -9.95 -21.62 -4.76
N ALA A 197 -10.43 -20.64 -5.54
CA ALA A 197 -9.74 -20.18 -6.74
C ALA A 197 -8.35 -19.61 -6.41
N ILE A 198 -8.25 -18.77 -5.37
CA ILE A 198 -6.97 -18.19 -4.93
C ILE A 198 -6.06 -19.27 -4.34
N GLU A 199 -6.59 -20.19 -3.53
CA GLU A 199 -5.80 -21.30 -2.97
C GLU A 199 -5.18 -22.17 -4.09
N ASN A 200 -5.98 -22.55 -5.09
CA ASN A 200 -5.50 -23.36 -6.21
C ASN A 200 -4.40 -22.65 -7.01
N ASP A 201 -4.52 -21.33 -7.17
CA ASP A 201 -3.52 -20.53 -7.87
C ASP A 201 -2.23 -20.35 -7.04
N VAL A 202 -2.36 -20.18 -5.72
CA VAL A 202 -1.23 -20.19 -4.78
C VAL A 202 -0.46 -21.51 -4.85
N GLU A 203 -1.15 -22.66 -4.84
CA GLU A 203 -0.53 -23.97 -5.02
C GLU A 203 0.18 -24.07 -6.37
N ARG A 204 -0.48 -23.65 -7.47
CA ARG A 204 0.14 -23.63 -8.81
C ARG A 204 1.43 -22.80 -8.83
N VAL A 205 1.42 -21.60 -8.26
CA VAL A 205 2.58 -20.70 -8.20
C VAL A 205 3.70 -21.30 -7.33
N ARG A 206 3.35 -21.94 -6.20
CA ARG A 206 4.32 -22.58 -5.30
C ARG A 206 5.19 -23.61 -5.99
N TYR A 207 4.63 -24.40 -6.90
CA TYR A 207 5.34 -25.46 -7.62
C TYR A 207 6.11 -24.98 -8.87
N LEU A 208 6.09 -23.69 -9.19
CA LEU A 208 6.94 -23.16 -10.25
C LEU A 208 8.41 -23.30 -9.87
N ASP A 209 9.24 -23.80 -10.80
CA ASP A 209 10.68 -24.01 -10.59
C ASP A 209 11.42 -22.73 -10.14
N THR A 210 11.04 -21.56 -10.66
CA THR A 210 11.58 -20.28 -10.20
C THR A 210 11.18 -19.97 -8.76
N VAL A 211 9.93 -20.22 -8.39
CA VAL A 211 9.41 -19.95 -7.03
C VAL A 211 10.05 -20.90 -6.02
N SER A 212 10.12 -22.19 -6.32
CA SER A 212 10.73 -23.19 -5.43
C SER A 212 12.22 -22.91 -5.15
N LYS A 213 12.94 -22.31 -6.09
CA LYS A 213 14.34 -21.86 -5.92
C LYS A 213 14.49 -20.57 -5.10
N ILE A 214 13.48 -19.70 -5.12
CA ILE A 214 13.50 -18.41 -4.40
C ILE A 214 12.93 -18.57 -2.98
N ALA A 215 11.90 -19.39 -2.79
CA ALA A 215 11.16 -19.53 -1.54
C ALA A 215 12.05 -19.77 -0.31
N PRO A 216 13.06 -20.67 -0.32
CA PRO A 216 13.93 -20.90 0.84
C PRO A 216 14.83 -19.70 1.19
N LYS A 217 14.96 -18.72 0.28
CA LYS A 217 15.79 -17.52 0.46
C LYS A 217 14.97 -16.34 0.95
N LEU A 218 13.66 -16.47 1.13
CA LEU A 218 12.82 -15.39 1.62
C LEU A 218 12.94 -15.28 3.15
N PRO A 219 12.87 -14.06 3.71
CA PRO A 219 12.81 -13.89 5.16
C PRO A 219 11.60 -14.61 5.76
N SER A 220 11.80 -15.35 6.84
CA SER A 220 10.71 -15.98 7.62
C SER A 220 10.16 -15.09 8.75
N SER A 221 10.86 -14.00 9.07
CA SER A 221 10.49 -13.07 10.14
C SER A 221 10.32 -11.64 9.63
N ASP A 222 9.40 -10.90 10.25
CA ASP A 222 9.07 -9.52 9.88
C ASP A 222 10.05 -8.53 10.54
N PHE A 223 11.33 -8.64 10.22
CA PHE A 223 12.38 -7.88 10.92
C PHE A 223 12.15 -6.35 10.90
N TYR A 224 11.79 -5.79 9.74
CA TYR A 224 11.60 -4.34 9.58
C TYR A 224 10.24 -3.84 10.06
N LEU A 225 9.23 -4.71 10.11
CA LEU A 225 7.86 -4.33 10.43
C LEU A 225 7.75 -3.63 11.81
N PRO A 226 8.19 -4.21 12.94
CA PRO A 226 8.08 -3.54 14.24
C PRO A 226 8.94 -2.28 14.34
N ILE A 227 10.03 -2.19 13.58
CA ILE A 227 10.92 -1.02 13.56
C ILE A 227 10.23 0.16 12.87
N VAL A 228 9.72 -0.08 11.66
CA VAL A 228 9.01 0.91 10.86
C VAL A 228 7.75 1.36 11.60
N PHE A 229 6.95 0.41 12.11
CA PHE A 229 5.74 0.75 12.86
C PHE A 229 6.02 1.57 14.12
N LYS A 230 7.02 1.18 14.92
CA LYS A 230 7.39 1.97 16.11
C LYS A 230 7.79 3.39 15.73
N CYS A 231 8.58 3.55 14.67
CA CYS A 231 8.97 4.87 14.19
C CYS A 231 7.75 5.71 13.75
N TYR A 232 6.86 5.13 12.93
CA TYR A 232 5.62 5.81 12.55
C TYR A 232 4.76 6.17 13.78
N TYR A 233 4.73 5.29 14.79
CA TYR A 233 4.01 5.54 16.03
C TYR A 233 4.59 6.75 16.76
N ASP A 234 5.89 6.70 17.07
CA ASP A 234 6.61 7.73 17.81
C ASP A 234 6.60 9.09 17.09
N ALA A 235 6.62 9.08 15.75
CA ALA A 235 6.68 10.30 14.95
C ALA A 235 5.30 10.92 14.65
N PHE A 236 4.23 10.12 14.51
CA PHE A 236 2.94 10.60 13.97
C PHE A 236 1.71 10.15 14.75
N TYR A 237 1.72 8.95 15.32
CA TYR A 237 0.52 8.41 15.98
C TYR A 237 0.48 8.66 17.50
N ASP A 238 1.60 8.89 18.18
CA ASP A 238 1.68 9.29 19.60
C ASP A 238 0.92 10.61 19.87
N ASP A 239 0.84 11.46 18.85
CA ASP A 239 0.16 12.75 18.89
C ASP A 239 -1.34 12.67 18.57
N ALA A 240 -1.70 11.88 17.55
CA ALA A 240 -3.07 11.75 17.07
C ALA A 240 -3.94 10.87 17.99
N PHE A 241 -3.32 9.96 18.75
CA PHE A 241 -4.04 9.00 19.60
C PHE A 241 -3.78 9.17 21.11
N ASP A 242 -2.65 9.76 21.56
CA ASP A 242 -2.24 9.80 22.98
C ASP A 242 -1.99 11.23 23.55
N HIS A 243 -2.43 12.29 22.86
CA HIS A 243 -2.42 13.69 23.35
C HIS A 243 -1.05 14.26 23.78
N ARG A 244 0.07 13.81 23.19
CA ARG A 244 1.38 14.46 23.33
C ARG A 244 1.61 15.42 22.16
N ARG A 245 2.55 16.37 22.30
CA ARG A 245 2.82 17.42 21.29
C ARG A 245 3.94 16.97 20.37
N SER A 246 3.68 16.97 19.07
CA SER A 246 4.62 16.52 18.04
C SER A 246 5.67 17.57 17.79
N LYS A 247 6.86 17.07 17.49
CA LYS A 247 7.85 17.82 16.73
C LYS A 247 7.28 18.05 15.32
N HIS A 248 7.15 19.31 14.95
CA HIS A 248 6.51 19.75 13.71
C HIS A 248 7.22 19.16 12.47
N GLY A 249 6.47 18.49 11.58
CA GLY A 249 6.96 17.95 10.31
C GLY A 249 5.89 17.15 9.56
N CYS A 250 6.07 16.94 8.24
CA CYS A 250 5.20 16.07 7.45
C CYS A 250 5.39 14.60 7.85
N PRO A 251 4.32 13.78 7.91
CA PRO A 251 4.46 12.41 8.36
C PRO A 251 5.25 11.55 7.39
N ASN A 252 6.47 11.13 7.72
CA ASN A 252 7.31 10.34 6.81
C ASN A 252 8.23 9.33 7.52
N ALA A 253 8.36 8.15 6.90
CA ALA A 253 9.35 7.15 7.28
C ALA A 253 10.79 7.57 7.04
N ASP A 254 11.08 8.65 6.30
CA ASP A 254 12.46 9.12 6.05
C ASP A 254 13.21 9.57 7.30
N THR A 255 12.51 9.72 8.42
CA THR A 255 13.11 9.97 9.74
C THR A 255 13.43 8.68 10.50
N CYS A 256 13.08 7.51 9.95
CA CYS A 256 13.24 6.22 10.60
C CYS A 256 14.60 5.59 10.36
N VAL A 257 15.37 5.36 11.43
CA VAL A 257 16.64 4.66 11.29
C VAL A 257 16.42 3.16 11.04
N LEU A 258 16.65 2.71 9.80
CA LEU A 258 16.56 1.31 9.42
C LEU A 258 17.92 0.60 9.58
N PRO A 259 18.01 -0.46 10.40
CA PRO A 259 19.26 -1.20 10.56
C PRO A 259 19.62 -1.97 9.29
N GLN A 260 20.93 -2.03 9.00
CA GLN A 260 21.47 -2.77 7.88
C GLN A 260 21.52 -4.27 8.17
N ARG A 261 21.32 -5.09 7.13
CA ARG A 261 21.44 -6.56 7.20
C ARG A 261 22.37 -7.04 6.10
N ASN A 262 23.26 -7.97 6.43
CA ASN A 262 24.20 -8.52 5.47
C ASN A 262 23.50 -9.52 4.53
N GLU A 263 22.53 -10.24 5.08
CA GLU A 263 21.78 -11.31 4.44
C GLU A 263 20.65 -10.79 3.51
N TYR A 264 20.11 -9.59 3.78
CA TYR A 264 19.03 -9.00 2.99
C TYR A 264 19.32 -7.53 2.70
N LYS A 265 19.48 -7.20 1.42
CA LYS A 265 19.66 -5.82 0.96
C LYS A 265 18.33 -5.22 0.56
N CYS A 266 18.04 -4.01 1.01
CA CYS A 266 16.90 -3.25 0.50
C CYS A 266 17.11 -2.88 -0.98
N VAL A 267 15.99 -2.81 -1.71
CA VAL A 267 15.96 -2.44 -3.12
C VAL A 267 15.51 -1.01 -3.24
N HIS A 268 16.24 -0.23 -4.04
CA HIS A 268 15.98 1.18 -4.30
C HIS A 268 15.62 1.39 -5.76
N SER A 269 14.65 2.25 -6.01
CA SER A 269 14.45 2.90 -7.30
C SER A 269 15.45 4.06 -7.41
N HIS A 270 16.16 4.15 -8.52
CA HIS A 270 17.13 5.20 -8.78
C HIS A 270 17.04 5.67 -10.23
N ALA A 271 17.49 6.89 -10.49
CA ALA A 271 17.47 7.48 -11.82
C ALA A 271 18.64 8.45 -11.97
N LYS A 272 18.82 8.97 -13.18
CA LYS A 272 19.65 10.15 -13.41
C LYS A 272 18.79 11.39 -13.23
N TYR A 273 19.20 12.29 -12.33
CA TYR A 273 18.44 13.48 -11.97
C TYR A 273 18.99 14.72 -12.68
N TYR A 274 18.10 15.65 -12.98
CA TYR A 274 18.38 16.89 -13.69
C TYR A 274 17.69 18.05 -12.98
N SER A 275 18.38 19.18 -12.89
CA SER A 275 17.79 20.44 -12.43
C SER A 275 17.67 21.41 -13.60
N GLY A 276 16.49 22.00 -13.77
CA GLY A 276 16.29 23.12 -14.68
C GLY A 276 17.09 24.36 -14.26
N PRO A 277 17.14 25.39 -15.11
CA PRO A 277 17.70 26.68 -14.72
C PRO A 277 16.89 27.29 -13.56
N ASP A 278 17.55 28.10 -12.72
CA ASP A 278 16.86 28.83 -11.64
C ASP A 278 15.77 29.74 -12.21
N MET A 279 14.55 29.54 -11.77
CA MET A 279 13.34 30.19 -12.28
C MET A 279 12.44 30.62 -11.12
N LYS A 280 11.75 31.77 -11.28
CA LYS A 280 10.77 32.28 -10.31
C LYS A 280 9.35 32.24 -10.90
N PRO A 281 8.34 31.76 -10.17
CA PRO A 281 8.40 31.30 -8.78
C PRO A 281 8.76 29.81 -8.62
N PHE A 282 8.96 29.06 -9.71
CA PHE A 282 9.24 27.62 -9.67
C PHE A 282 10.45 27.25 -10.54
N THR A 283 11.31 26.39 -10.00
CA THR A 283 12.36 25.66 -10.73
C THR A 283 11.89 24.21 -10.89
N PHE A 284 12.00 23.67 -12.10
CA PHE A 284 11.59 22.29 -12.36
C PHE A 284 12.77 21.32 -12.22
N HIS A 285 12.48 20.12 -11.74
CA HIS A 285 13.43 19.03 -11.62
C HIS A 285 12.79 17.79 -12.25
N PHE A 286 13.60 16.97 -12.93
CA PHE A 286 13.11 15.75 -13.56
C PHE A 286 14.18 14.67 -13.52
N SER A 287 13.80 13.45 -13.88
CA SER A 287 14.71 12.32 -13.92
C SER A 287 14.52 11.50 -15.19
N ASN A 288 15.55 10.74 -15.56
CA ASN A 288 15.51 9.82 -16.69
C ASN A 288 16.32 8.55 -16.37
N GLY A 289 16.01 7.45 -17.05
CA GLY A 289 16.73 6.17 -16.90
C GLY A 289 16.50 5.51 -15.54
N SER A 290 15.25 5.44 -15.10
CA SER A 290 14.85 4.76 -13.87
C SER A 290 15.28 3.29 -13.87
N HIS A 291 15.86 2.84 -12.77
CA HIS A 291 16.36 1.47 -12.60
C HIS A 291 16.35 1.06 -11.12
N TRP A 292 16.42 -0.26 -10.88
CA TRP A 292 16.53 -0.81 -9.53
C TRP A 292 18.00 -0.89 -9.10
N SER A 293 18.30 -0.60 -7.84
CA SER A 293 19.62 -0.67 -7.23
C SER A 293 19.57 -1.43 -5.90
N TRP A 294 20.60 -2.24 -5.62
CA TRP A 294 20.75 -3.02 -4.39
C TRP A 294 22.01 -2.67 -3.60
N ASN A 295 22.79 -1.70 -4.09
CA ASN A 295 24.14 -1.45 -3.60
C ASN A 295 24.16 -0.57 -2.35
N ILE A 296 23.06 0.15 -2.11
CA ILE A 296 22.95 1.13 -1.03
C ILE A 296 22.62 0.44 0.30
N GLY A 297 22.02 -0.76 0.29
CA GLY A 297 21.48 -1.34 1.53
C GLY A 297 20.18 -0.65 1.94
N CYS A 298 19.85 -0.62 3.21
CA CYS A 298 18.60 -0.07 3.75
C CYS A 298 18.72 1.38 4.25
N TYR A 299 19.74 2.13 3.82
CA TYR A 299 19.80 3.56 4.08
C TYR A 299 18.65 4.27 3.40
N GLN A 300 18.13 5.32 4.03
CA GLN A 300 17.04 6.13 3.51
C GLN A 300 17.58 7.31 2.71
#